data_AF-A0A482XBW8-F1
#
_entry.id   AF-A0A482XBW8-F1
#
_cell.length_a   1.000
_cell.length_b   1.000
_cell.length_c   1.000
_cell.angle_alpha   90.00
_cell.angle_beta   90.00
_cell.angle_gamma   90.00
#
_symmetry.space_group_name_H-M   'P 1'
#
loop_
_entity.id
_entity.type
_entity.pdbx_description
1 polymer ?
#
loop_
_entity_poly.entity_id
_entity_poly.type
_entity_poly.pdbx_seq_one_letter_code
_entity_poly.pdbx_strand_id
1 'polypeptide(L)'
;MERKRSKVMKLAYTATKYLFSSHNITSILSIITYMTNYIQEIENLPLPFIFYNPITNSNISTDLFQYVILALVQCLYLYLSFNVCMDLYHSSVYSCSNVKTDMELFMLSIEEFDEVCEAVMVTDYGEESQKRRHEILREYVKGLVRQHQIIS
;
A
#
# COMPACT_ATOMS: atom_id res chain seq x y z
N MET A 1 -1.64 -16.58 7.94
CA MET A 1 -0.82 -16.06 6.82
C MET A 1 -0.76 -14.52 6.80
N GLU A 2 -1.82 -13.83 7.23
CA GLU A 2 -1.93 -12.36 7.31
C GLU A 2 -0.88 -11.65 8.18
N ARG A 3 -0.54 -12.20 9.36
CA ARG A 3 0.52 -11.63 10.22
C ARG A 3 1.88 -11.51 9.50
N LYS A 4 2.18 -12.40 8.54
CA LYS A 4 3.42 -12.32 7.75
C LYS A 4 3.33 -11.21 6.70
N ARG A 5 2.20 -11.07 5.99
CA ARG A 5 1.99 -10.00 4.99
C ARG A 5 2.01 -8.60 5.59
N SER A 6 1.34 -8.40 6.73
CA SER A 6 1.36 -7.10 7.45
C SER A 6 2.76 -6.69 7.91
N LYS A 7 3.59 -7.66 8.34
CA LYS A 7 4.99 -7.40 8.75
C LYS A 7 5.85 -7.00 7.55
N VAL A 8 5.71 -7.67 6.42
CA VAL A 8 6.46 -7.35 5.18
C VAL A 8 6.13 -5.95 4.68
N MET A 9 4.86 -5.58 4.67
CA MET A 9 4.40 -4.24 4.30
C MET A 9 4.97 -3.15 5.21
N LYS A 10 4.94 -3.34 6.54
CA LYS A 10 5.54 -2.40 7.49
C LYS A 10 7.06 -2.29 7.35
N LEU A 11 7.73 -3.41 7.09
CA LEU A 11 9.17 -3.43 6.84
C LEU A 11 9.52 -2.65 5.58
N ALA A 12 8.79 -2.86 4.48
CA ALA A 12 8.98 -2.14 3.23
C ALA A 12 8.79 -0.62 3.42
N TYR A 13 7.69 -0.20 4.07
CA TYR A 13 7.46 1.21 4.42
C TYR A 13 8.63 1.82 5.21
N THR A 14 9.06 1.11 6.25
CA THR A 14 10.14 1.58 7.14
C THR A 14 11.46 1.69 6.38
N ALA A 15 11.80 0.69 5.56
CA ALA A 15 13.00 0.70 4.73
C ALA A 15 12.98 1.85 3.71
N THR A 16 11.86 2.06 3.01
CA THR A 16 11.69 3.17 2.05
C THR A 16 11.86 4.53 2.72
N LYS A 17 11.30 4.71 3.92
CA LYS A 17 11.46 5.95 4.70
C LYS A 17 12.92 6.18 5.10
N TYR A 18 13.62 5.16 5.61
CA TYR A 18 15.02 5.29 5.98
C TYR A 18 15.94 5.55 4.78
N LEU A 19 15.69 4.89 3.65
CA LEU A 19 16.41 5.14 2.40
C LEU A 19 16.22 6.59 1.92
N PHE A 20 14.99 7.09 1.95
CA PHE A 20 14.71 8.48 1.58
C PHE A 20 15.43 9.47 2.52
N SER A 21 15.35 9.26 3.84
CA SER A 21 16.03 10.12 4.80
C SER A 21 17.55 10.08 4.66
N SER A 22 18.15 8.90 4.45
CA SER A 22 19.59 8.78 4.29
C SER A 22 20.10 9.51 3.05
N HIS A 23 19.40 9.39 1.91
CA HIS A 23 19.81 10.06 0.67
C HIS A 23 19.74 11.58 0.77
N ASN A 24 18.71 12.12 1.44
CA ASN A 24 18.61 13.56 1.68
C ASN A 24 19.74 14.06 2.60
N ILE A 25 20.01 13.33 3.70
CA ILE A 25 21.08 13.70 4.63
C ILE A 25 22.44 13.66 3.94
N THR A 26 22.73 12.61 3.15
CA THR A 26 23.98 12.51 2.39
C THR A 26 24.15 13.68 1.45
N SER A 27 23.13 14.03 0.67
CA SER A 27 23.19 15.15 -0.28
C SER A 27 23.46 16.49 0.41
N ILE A 28 22.82 16.75 1.57
CA ILE A 28 23.04 17.96 2.36
C ILE A 28 24.46 17.98 2.93
N LEU A 29 24.92 16.87 3.50
CA LEU A 29 26.27 16.77 4.06
C LEU A 29 27.34 16.96 2.98
N SER A 30 27.17 16.40 1.78
CA SER A 30 28.10 16.60 0.65
C SER A 30 28.29 18.09 0.34
N ILE A 31 27.19 18.85 0.30
CA ILE A 31 27.23 20.30 0.04
C ILE A 31 27.96 21.03 1.17
N ILE A 32 27.66 20.70 2.43
CA ILE A 32 28.31 21.32 3.59
C ILE A 32 29.81 21.03 3.58
N THR A 33 30.22 19.79 3.32
CA THR A 33 31.63 19.38 3.28
C THR A 33 32.38 20.08 2.14
N TYR A 34 31.76 20.21 0.97
CA TYR A 34 32.33 20.98 -0.13
C TYR A 34 32.60 22.44 0.27
N MET A 35 31.61 23.10 0.87
CA MET A 35 31.70 24.51 1.26
C MET A 35 32.69 24.77 2.41
N THR A 36 32.85 23.81 3.33
CA THR A 36 33.71 23.97 4.51
C THR A 36 35.17 23.64 4.22
N ASN A 37 35.44 22.60 3.43
CA ASN A 37 36.81 22.13 3.24
C ASN A 37 37.43 22.57 1.93
N TYR A 38 36.68 22.92 0.87
CA TYR A 38 37.18 23.32 -0.46
C TYR A 38 38.26 22.40 -1.12
N ILE A 39 38.60 21.29 -0.48
CA ILE A 39 39.71 20.39 -0.83
C ILE A 39 39.22 19.26 -1.74
N GLN A 40 37.92 18.97 -1.75
CA GLN A 40 37.35 17.94 -2.60
C GLN A 40 36.99 18.50 -3.97
N GLU A 41 37.59 17.92 -5.02
CA GLU A 41 37.16 18.16 -6.40
C GLU A 41 35.69 17.76 -6.56
N ILE A 42 34.95 18.56 -7.31
CA ILE A 42 33.48 18.42 -7.50
C ILE A 42 33.13 17.04 -8.06
N GLU A 43 34.01 16.47 -8.88
CA GLU A 43 33.86 15.15 -9.49
C GLU A 43 33.80 14.02 -8.46
N ASN A 44 34.37 14.24 -7.27
CA ASN A 44 34.44 13.26 -6.19
C ASN A 44 33.33 13.41 -5.15
N LEU A 45 32.41 14.37 -5.33
CA LEU A 45 31.29 14.55 -4.41
C LEU A 45 30.28 13.41 -4.57
N PRO A 46 29.83 12.79 -3.46
CA PRO A 46 28.89 11.69 -3.54
C PRO A 46 27.50 12.22 -3.92
N LEU A 47 27.07 11.85 -5.13
CA LEU A 47 25.69 11.97 -5.58
C LEU A 47 24.88 10.77 -5.09
N PRO A 48 23.59 10.96 -4.75
CA PRO A 48 22.72 9.87 -4.31
C PRO A 48 22.61 8.72 -5.34
N PHE A 49 22.74 9.00 -6.64
CA PHE A 49 22.83 7.96 -7.68
C PHE A 49 23.54 8.47 -8.93
N ILE A 50 24.14 7.55 -9.68
CA ILE A 50 24.79 7.83 -10.96
C ILE A 50 23.70 8.13 -11.99
N PHE A 51 23.72 9.35 -12.54
CA PHE A 51 22.77 9.80 -13.54
C PHE A 51 23.52 10.33 -14.76
N TYR A 52 23.11 9.89 -15.95
CA TYR A 52 23.66 10.40 -17.19
C TYR A 52 23.15 11.82 -17.44
N ASN A 53 24.04 12.80 -17.49
CA ASN A 53 23.64 14.17 -17.82
C ASN A 53 23.58 14.33 -19.36
N PRO A 54 22.39 14.50 -19.95
CA PRO A 54 22.26 14.64 -21.40
C PRO A 54 22.85 15.95 -21.94
N ILE A 55 23.11 16.94 -21.08
CA ILE A 55 23.65 18.23 -21.49
C ILE A 55 25.16 18.15 -21.69
N THR A 56 25.87 17.48 -20.78
CA THR A 56 27.34 17.36 -20.82
C THR A 56 27.83 16.06 -21.45
N ASN A 57 26.92 15.12 -21.76
CA ASN A 57 27.23 13.76 -22.20
C ASN A 57 28.24 13.05 -21.26
N SER A 58 28.19 13.37 -19.98
CA SER A 58 29.06 12.83 -18.95
C SER A 58 28.22 12.36 -17.76
N ASN A 59 28.78 11.42 -17.00
CA ASN A 59 28.22 11.01 -15.69
C ASN A 59 28.78 11.84 -14.53
N ILE A 60 29.73 12.73 -14.82
CA ILE A 60 30.50 13.49 -13.85
C ILE A 60 30.14 14.96 -14.02
N SER A 61 29.84 15.62 -12.91
CA SER A 61 29.60 17.06 -12.88
C SER A 61 30.94 17.78 -12.86
N THR A 62 31.18 18.66 -13.84
CA THR A 62 32.44 19.41 -13.92
C THR A 62 32.37 20.77 -13.22
N ASP A 63 31.16 21.22 -12.88
CA ASP A 63 30.91 22.53 -12.26
C ASP A 63 29.92 22.42 -11.08
N LEU A 64 30.06 23.33 -10.12
CA LEU A 64 29.26 23.36 -8.89
C LEU A 64 27.80 23.64 -9.19
N PHE A 65 27.53 24.54 -10.14
CA PHE A 65 26.17 24.86 -10.54
C PHE A 65 25.46 23.63 -11.13
N GLN A 66 26.16 22.88 -11.99
CA GLN A 66 25.66 21.63 -12.54
C GLN A 66 25.41 20.58 -11.45
N TYR A 67 26.34 20.44 -10.50
CA TYR A 67 26.19 19.55 -9.37
C TYR A 67 24.95 19.88 -8.52
N VAL A 68 24.75 21.17 -8.19
CA VAL A 68 23.59 21.61 -7.39
C VAL A 68 22.28 21.35 -8.12
N ILE A 69 22.20 21.64 -9.43
CA ILE A 69 21.01 21.33 -10.23
C ILE A 69 20.74 19.83 -10.24
N LEU A 70 21.74 19.01 -10.51
CA LEU A 70 21.60 17.56 -10.53
C LEU A 70 21.16 17.04 -9.16
N ALA A 71 21.78 17.48 -8.07
CA ALA A 71 21.38 17.13 -6.72
C ALA A 71 19.92 17.51 -6.43
N LEU A 72 19.48 18.72 -6.83
CA LEU A 72 18.09 19.15 -6.67
C LEU A 72 17.11 18.28 -7.47
N VAL A 73 17.43 17.98 -8.74
CA VAL A 73 16.62 17.10 -9.59
C VAL A 73 16.54 15.69 -9.00
N GLN A 74 17.66 15.17 -8.50
CA GLN A 74 17.72 13.85 -7.87
C GLN A 74 16.91 13.80 -6.58
N CYS A 75 17.00 14.83 -5.73
CA CYS A 75 16.16 14.96 -4.53
C CYS A 75 14.67 15.05 -4.88
N LEU A 76 14.30 15.83 -5.89
CA LEU A 76 12.92 15.92 -6.37
C LEU A 76 12.42 14.57 -6.89
N TYR A 77 13.23 13.86 -7.67
CA TYR A 77 12.91 12.54 -8.17
C TYR A 77 12.69 11.53 -7.04
N LEU A 78 13.57 11.52 -6.04
CA LEU A 78 13.42 10.68 -4.85
C LEU A 78 12.14 11.03 -4.08
N TYR A 79 11.82 12.31 -3.94
CA TYR A 79 10.61 12.77 -3.26
C TYR A 79 9.34 12.32 -3.99
N LEU A 80 9.28 12.48 -5.30
CA LEU A 80 8.15 12.01 -6.11
C LEU A 80 8.03 10.49 -6.06
N SER A 81 9.14 9.77 -6.19
CA SER A 81 9.17 8.30 -6.10
C SER A 81 8.71 7.81 -4.73
N PHE A 82 9.11 8.50 -3.66
CA PHE A 82 8.66 8.21 -2.30
C PHE A 82 7.14 8.39 -2.18
N ASN A 83 6.58 9.51 -2.65
CA ASN A 83 5.13 9.76 -2.61
C ASN A 83 4.35 8.70 -3.40
N VAL A 84 4.78 8.35 -4.61
CA VAL A 84 4.13 7.29 -5.41
C VAL A 84 4.17 5.95 -4.68
N CYS A 85 5.31 5.60 -4.07
CA CYS A 85 5.44 4.37 -3.28
C CYS A 85 4.49 4.38 -2.07
N MET A 86 4.35 5.53 -1.41
CA MET A 86 3.43 5.72 -0.29
C MET A 86 1.96 5.60 -0.70
N ASP A 87 1.58 6.18 -1.84
CA ASP A 87 0.21 6.10 -2.34
C ASP A 87 -0.17 4.66 -2.72
N LEU A 88 0.74 3.94 -3.40
CA LEU A 88 0.57 2.52 -3.70
C LEU A 88 0.47 1.67 -2.42
N TYR A 89 1.28 1.99 -1.41
CA TYR A 89 1.20 1.35 -0.10
C TYR A 89 -0.15 1.57 0.56
N HIS A 90 -0.62 2.82 0.65
CA HIS A 90 -1.91 3.17 1.23
C HIS A 90 -3.06 2.48 0.48
N SER A 91 -3.07 2.55 -0.84
CA SER A 91 -4.05 1.85 -1.68
C SER A 91 -4.10 0.35 -1.39
N SER A 92 -2.94 -0.29 -1.26
CA SER A 92 -2.84 -1.72 -0.94
C SER A 92 -3.36 -2.05 0.47
N VAL A 93 -3.11 -1.19 1.45
CA VAL A 93 -3.62 -1.34 2.83
C VAL A 93 -5.13 -1.18 2.86
N TYR A 94 -5.67 -0.16 2.19
CA TYR A 94 -7.12 0.05 2.11
C TYR A 94 -7.82 -1.11 1.41
N SER A 95 -7.29 -1.61 0.30
CA SER A 95 -7.82 -2.79 -0.38
C SER A 95 -7.85 -4.02 0.53
N CYS A 96 -6.75 -4.31 1.24
CA CYS A 96 -6.73 -5.40 2.22
C CYS A 96 -7.76 -5.19 3.35
N SER A 97 -7.91 -3.95 3.83
CA SER A 97 -8.86 -3.64 4.90
C SER A 97 -10.30 -3.84 4.45
N ASN A 98 -10.64 -3.41 3.24
CA ASN A 98 -11.99 -3.58 2.68
C ASN A 98 -12.33 -5.06 2.53
N VAL A 99 -11.42 -5.86 1.95
CA VAL A 99 -11.63 -7.31 1.83
C VAL A 99 -11.83 -7.97 3.20
N LYS A 100 -11.07 -7.53 4.21
CA LYS A 100 -11.25 -8.02 5.58
C LYS A 100 -12.63 -7.67 6.14
N THR A 101 -13.07 -6.42 5.97
CA THR A 101 -14.40 -5.98 6.39
C THR A 101 -15.51 -6.75 5.65
N ASP A 102 -15.37 -6.95 4.35
CA ASP A 102 -16.34 -7.72 3.56
C ASP A 102 -16.41 -9.18 4.03
N MET A 103 -15.27 -9.79 4.37
CA MET A 103 -15.24 -11.14 4.96
C MET A 103 -15.91 -11.18 6.35
N GLU A 104 -15.70 -10.17 7.20
CA GLU A 104 -16.36 -10.07 8.51
C GLU A 104 -17.88 -9.94 8.36
N LEU A 105 -18.35 -9.11 7.41
CA LEU A 105 -19.77 -8.97 7.09
C LEU A 105 -20.36 -10.28 6.55
N PHE A 106 -19.63 -10.98 5.67
CA PHE A 106 -20.05 -12.29 5.17
C PHE A 106 -20.19 -13.33 6.28
N MET A 107 -19.25 -13.36 7.24
CA MET A 107 -19.34 -14.26 8.39
C MET A 107 -20.56 -13.96 9.25
N LEU A 108 -20.87 -12.68 9.52
CA LEU A 108 -22.08 -12.30 10.24
C LEU A 108 -23.35 -12.74 9.49
N SER A 109 -23.38 -12.59 8.16
CA SER A 109 -24.50 -13.08 7.35
C SER A 109 -24.68 -14.60 7.42
N ILE A 110 -23.59 -15.36 7.57
CA ILE A 110 -23.66 -16.82 7.77
C ILE A 110 -24.21 -17.15 9.16
N GLU A 111 -23.78 -16.44 10.20
CA GLU A 111 -24.28 -16.64 11.57
C GLU A 111 -25.80 -16.34 11.64
N GLU A 112 -26.25 -15.23 11.05
CA GLU A 112 -27.68 -14.91 10.94
C GLU A 112 -28.46 -15.99 10.16
N PHE A 113 -27.86 -16.54 9.10
CA PHE A 113 -28.47 -17.62 8.34
C PHE A 113 -28.62 -18.91 9.16
N ASP A 114 -27.61 -19.24 9.98
CA ASP A 114 -27.63 -20.41 10.86
C ASP A 114 -28.74 -20.29 11.92
N GLU A 115 -28.88 -19.13 12.56
CA GLU A 115 -29.97 -18.84 13.51
C GLU A 115 -31.36 -18.98 12.86
N VAL A 116 -31.52 -18.48 11.63
CA VAL A 116 -32.76 -18.65 10.86
C VAL A 116 -33.02 -20.12 10.55
N CYS A 117 -31.99 -20.89 10.18
CA CYS A 117 -32.12 -22.33 9.95
C CYS A 117 -32.57 -23.06 11.22
N GLU A 118 -31.95 -22.79 12.36
CA GLU A 118 -32.34 -23.38 13.64
C GLU A 118 -33.79 -23.05 14.02
N ALA A 119 -34.20 -21.79 13.91
CA ALA A 119 -35.58 -21.36 14.19
C ALA A 119 -36.61 -22.06 13.29
N VAL A 120 -36.26 -22.25 12.02
CA VAL A 120 -37.07 -22.97 11.03
C VAL A 120 -37.10 -24.48 11.32
N MET A 121 -36.05 -25.06 11.90
CA MET A 121 -35.99 -26.49 12.24
C MET A 121 -36.79 -26.84 13.51
N VAL A 122 -36.93 -25.90 14.45
CA VAL A 122 -37.69 -26.09 15.71
C VAL A 122 -39.22 -26.05 15.50
N THR A 123 -39.71 -25.57 14.35
CA THR A 123 -41.15 -25.45 14.04
C THR A 123 -41.73 -26.68 13.29
N ASP A 124 -42.15 -27.70 14.06
CA ASP A 124 -43.16 -28.79 13.86
C ASP A 124 -43.23 -29.69 12.57
N TYR A 125 -43.71 -30.93 12.77
CA TYR A 125 -43.54 -32.18 12.00
C TYR A 125 -44.66 -32.51 10.95
N GLY A 126 -44.85 -31.69 9.91
CA GLY A 126 -45.78 -32.01 8.81
C GLY A 126 -45.22 -31.76 7.40
N GLU A 127 -45.67 -32.51 6.38
CA GLU A 127 -45.23 -32.35 4.98
C GLU A 127 -45.50 -30.94 4.41
N GLU A 128 -46.62 -30.30 4.81
CA GLU A 128 -46.89 -28.88 4.47
C GLU A 128 -45.90 -27.92 5.15
N SER A 129 -45.40 -28.27 6.34
CA SER A 129 -44.38 -27.49 7.03
C SER A 129 -43.06 -27.54 6.25
N GLN A 130 -42.70 -28.67 5.64
CA GLN A 130 -41.45 -28.81 4.90
C GLN A 130 -41.37 -27.93 3.65
N LYS A 131 -42.46 -27.82 2.86
CA LYS A 131 -42.52 -26.91 1.70
C LYS A 131 -42.38 -25.44 2.12
N ARG A 132 -43.07 -25.04 3.18
CA ARG A 132 -43.02 -23.67 3.72
C ARG A 132 -41.63 -23.31 4.24
N ARG A 133 -40.94 -24.25 4.91
CA ARG A 133 -39.54 -24.09 5.37
C ARG A 133 -38.59 -23.88 4.19
N HIS A 134 -38.75 -24.67 3.13
CA HIS A 134 -37.93 -24.54 1.92
C HIS A 134 -38.12 -23.18 1.21
N GLU A 135 -39.35 -22.66 1.22
CA GLU A 135 -39.66 -21.36 0.60
C GLU A 135 -39.09 -20.18 1.40
N ILE A 136 -39.16 -20.22 2.73
CA ILE A 136 -38.57 -19.21 3.62
C ILE A 136 -37.04 -19.17 3.45
N LEU A 137 -36.38 -20.34 3.49
CA LEU A 137 -34.93 -20.44 3.27
C LEU A 137 -34.53 -19.95 1.88
N ARG A 138 -35.31 -20.29 0.85
CA ARG A 138 -35.05 -19.85 -0.53
C ARG A 138 -35.14 -18.33 -0.67
N GLU A 139 -36.14 -17.68 -0.07
CA GLU A 139 -36.27 -16.22 -0.13
C GLU A 139 -35.17 -15.52 0.68
N TYR A 140 -34.77 -16.07 1.83
CA TYR A 140 -33.67 -15.53 2.62
C TYR A 140 -32.33 -15.61 1.87
N VAL A 141 -32.01 -16.77 1.25
CA VAL A 141 -30.82 -16.94 0.41
C VAL A 141 -30.84 -15.99 -0.79
N LYS A 142 -31.99 -15.78 -1.44
CA LYS A 142 -32.10 -14.77 -2.51
C LYS A 142 -31.83 -13.35 -1.99
N GLY A 143 -32.28 -13.03 -0.78
CA GLY A 143 -32.00 -11.75 -0.11
C GLY A 143 -30.50 -11.55 0.10
N LEU A 144 -29.82 -12.54 0.67
CA LEU A 144 -28.38 -12.54 0.90
C LEU A 144 -27.59 -12.37 -0.41
N VAL A 145 -27.96 -13.13 -1.46
CA VAL A 145 -27.30 -13.03 -2.77
C VAL A 145 -27.47 -11.63 -3.37
N ARG A 146 -28.66 -11.03 -3.26
CA ARG A 146 -28.90 -9.66 -3.74
C ARG A 146 -28.09 -8.63 -2.96
N GLN A 147 -28.01 -8.76 -1.64
CA GLN A 147 -27.19 -7.85 -0.82
C GLN A 147 -25.70 -7.96 -1.19
N HIS A 148 -25.17 -9.16 -1.39
CA HIS A 148 -23.80 -9.35 -1.85
C HIS A 148 -23.53 -8.77 -3.25
N GLN A 149 -24.51 -8.85 -4.16
CA GLN A 149 -24.39 -8.27 -5.52
C GLN A 149 -24.47 -6.74 -5.57
N ILE A 150 -25.02 -6.10 -4.54
CA ILE A 150 -25.12 -4.62 -4.47
C ILE A 150 -23.87 -4.02 -3.81
N ILE A 151 -23.21 -4.77 -2.93
CA ILE A 151 -22.03 -4.32 -2.17
C ILE A 151 -20.71 -4.56 -2.94
N SER A 152 -20.67 -5.55 -3.87
CA SER A 152 -19.56 -5.77 -4.83
C SER A 152 -19.70 -4.91 -6.09
#